data_AF-A0A7X3KIV8-F1
#
_entry.id   AF-A0A7X3KIV8-F1
#
_cell.length_a   1.000
_cell.length_b   1.000
_cell.length_c   1.000
_cell.angle_alpha   90.00
_cell.angle_beta   90.00
_cell.angle_gamma   90.00
#
_symmetry.space_group_name_H-M   'P 1'
#
loop_
_entity.id
_entity.type
_entity.pdbx_description
1 polymer ?
#
loop_
_entity_poly.entity_id
_entity_poly.type
_entity_poly.pdbx_seq_one_letter_code
_entity_poly.pdbx_strand_id
1 'polypeptide(L)'
;MMLALSYLLSMIVVLIFGVSLIASWLEDRFWSTRLQLVGLDAIPIQWTLWLTVGAATAETTVLALYFMPLHNWWRAALASGLLLLFIVYLLMKRKNNKKSSCSCIGQVGFLNRYPITRNLSLMVIIIAEAILPGPSFQRGVYIPYVCITIAILLLFALRFVMPQLKKDRLKLQQIREAAGAAYANAAYMELDYSSAGFNEINEWLTQPGLPPMIIELHAPSWYVENKRKIWPQHHAYAIPNGTQKQTSGPMLLWTTERGKLRKTTEAEAFLKLCILRGERDLHVQFKGSSIDS
;
A
#
# COMPACT_ATOMS: atom_id res chain seq x y z
N MET A 1 -6.91 39.63 -3.31
CA MET A 1 -5.86 38.80 -3.93
C MET A 1 -5.11 37.92 -2.93
N MET A 2 -4.53 38.47 -1.85
CA MET A 2 -3.76 37.68 -0.86
C MET A 2 -4.59 36.58 -0.16
N LEU A 3 -5.84 36.87 0.20
CA LEU A 3 -6.78 35.88 0.78
C LEU A 3 -7.04 34.70 -0.17
N ALA A 4 -7.33 34.98 -1.44
CA ALA A 4 -7.57 33.94 -2.45
C ALA A 4 -6.33 33.06 -2.66
N LEU A 5 -5.13 33.66 -2.64
CA LEU A 5 -3.87 32.92 -2.71
C LEU A 5 -3.68 32.00 -1.49
N SER A 6 -4.00 32.47 -0.28
CA SER A 6 -3.93 31.64 0.93
C SER A 6 -4.87 30.43 0.84
N TYR A 7 -6.13 30.63 0.43
CA TYR A 7 -7.07 29.51 0.21
C TYR A 7 -6.58 28.53 -0.86
N LEU A 8 -6.00 29.04 -1.95
CA LEU A 8 -5.46 28.19 -3.02
C LEU A 8 -4.31 27.31 -2.51
N LEU A 9 -3.39 27.88 -1.74
CA LEU A 9 -2.29 27.12 -1.14
C LEU A 9 -2.80 26.08 -0.12
N SER A 10 -3.76 26.46 0.73
CA SER A 10 -4.45 25.49 1.61
C SER A 10 -5.06 24.35 0.78
N MET A 11 -5.72 24.66 -0.34
CA MET A 11 -6.35 23.67 -1.21
C MET A 11 -5.33 22.69 -1.75
N ILE A 12 -4.20 23.21 -2.26
CA ILE A 12 -3.12 22.39 -2.82
C ILE A 12 -2.58 21.43 -1.75
N VAL A 13 -2.35 21.92 -0.53
CA VAL A 13 -1.90 21.09 0.59
C VAL A 13 -2.92 19.99 0.89
N VAL A 14 -4.20 20.34 1.07
CA VAL A 14 -5.29 19.38 1.33
C VAL A 14 -5.42 18.36 0.21
N LEU A 15 -5.31 18.79 -1.06
CA LEU A 15 -5.38 17.89 -2.21
C LEU A 15 -4.20 16.92 -2.24
N ILE A 16 -2.97 17.38 -1.99
CA ILE A 16 -1.80 16.50 -1.98
C ILE A 16 -1.90 15.46 -0.86
N PHE A 17 -2.21 15.90 0.37
CA PHE A 17 -2.37 14.97 1.49
C PHE A 17 -3.61 14.08 1.35
N GLY A 18 -4.71 14.63 0.86
CA GLY A 18 -5.96 13.90 0.64
C GLY A 18 -5.81 12.84 -0.45
N VAL A 19 -5.18 13.16 -1.57
CA VAL A 19 -4.85 12.17 -2.62
C VAL A 19 -3.91 11.10 -2.07
N SER A 20 -2.86 11.49 -1.33
CA SER A 20 -1.94 10.55 -0.69
C SER A 20 -2.68 9.61 0.27
N LEU A 21 -3.60 10.14 1.08
CA LEU A 21 -4.37 9.39 2.06
C LEU A 21 -5.38 8.45 1.36
N ILE A 22 -6.11 8.93 0.35
CA ILE A 22 -7.05 8.13 -0.44
C ILE A 22 -6.31 6.97 -1.11
N ALA A 23 -5.20 7.24 -1.80
CA ALA A 23 -4.37 6.21 -2.40
C ALA A 23 -3.87 5.21 -1.33
N SER A 24 -3.44 5.72 -0.17
CA SER A 24 -2.96 4.92 0.96
C SER A 24 -4.01 3.96 1.53
N TRP A 25 -5.23 4.46 1.76
CA TRP A 25 -6.32 3.68 2.32
C TRP A 25 -6.88 2.64 1.35
N LEU A 26 -6.82 2.92 0.04
CA LEU A 26 -7.37 2.03 -0.98
C LEU A 26 -6.38 0.94 -1.42
N GLU A 27 -5.07 1.21 -1.46
CA GLU A 27 -4.05 0.22 -1.89
C GLU A 27 -3.56 -0.72 -0.77
N ASP A 28 -4.27 -0.84 0.36
CA ASP A 28 -3.80 -1.61 1.53
C ASP A 28 -2.35 -1.23 1.93
N ARG A 29 -1.98 0.06 1.78
CA ARG A 29 -0.62 0.60 2.03
C ARG A 29 -0.10 0.29 3.42
N PHE A 30 -1.00 0.12 4.38
CA PHE A 30 -0.67 -0.32 5.73
C PHE A 30 0.15 -1.61 5.71
N TRP A 31 -0.23 -2.58 4.88
CA TRP A 31 0.47 -3.85 4.81
C TRP A 31 1.77 -3.75 4.03
N SER A 32 1.79 -3.06 2.89
CA SER A 32 3.03 -2.89 2.12
C SER A 32 4.08 -2.09 2.88
N THR A 33 3.67 -1.04 3.61
CA THR A 33 4.57 -0.27 4.49
C THR A 33 5.09 -1.15 5.62
N ARG A 34 4.24 -1.97 6.23
CA ARG A 34 4.66 -2.90 7.28
C ARG A 34 5.65 -3.94 6.75
N LEU A 35 5.41 -4.50 5.56
CA LEU A 35 6.34 -5.43 4.91
C LEU A 35 7.69 -4.76 4.65
N GLN A 36 7.67 -3.58 4.05
CA GLN A 36 8.87 -2.76 3.83
C GLN A 36 9.63 -2.49 5.12
N LEU A 37 8.93 -2.29 6.24
CA LEU A 37 9.54 -2.10 7.56
C LEU A 37 10.15 -3.38 8.11
N VAL A 38 9.54 -4.55 7.88
CA VAL A 38 10.11 -5.85 8.28
C VAL A 38 11.31 -6.22 7.42
N GLY A 39 11.32 -5.86 6.13
CA GLY A 39 12.50 -5.98 5.28
C GLY A 39 13.68 -5.11 5.73
N LEU A 40 13.46 -4.13 6.62
CA LEU A 40 14.54 -3.55 7.40
C LEU A 40 14.77 -4.41 8.64
N ASP A 41 15.73 -5.33 8.56
CA ASP A 41 16.20 -6.14 9.70
C ASP A 41 16.62 -5.29 10.93
N ALA A 42 16.69 -3.96 10.80
CA ALA A 42 16.98 -3.01 11.87
C ALA A 42 15.81 -2.73 12.84
N ILE A 43 14.55 -2.99 12.46
CA ILE A 43 13.38 -2.63 13.27
C ILE A 43 12.70 -3.89 13.81
N PRO A 44 12.59 -4.07 15.13
CA PRO A 44 11.82 -5.17 15.71
C PRO A 44 10.37 -5.18 15.21
N ILE A 45 9.87 -6.36 14.84
CA ILE A 45 8.54 -6.56 14.23
C ILE A 45 7.42 -5.92 15.05
N GLN A 46 7.52 -5.93 16.37
CA GLN A 46 6.55 -5.33 17.28
C GLN A 46 6.35 -3.82 17.03
N TRP A 47 7.40 -3.11 16.60
CA TRP A 47 7.37 -1.67 16.36
C TRP A 47 6.91 -1.30 14.95
N THR A 48 6.94 -2.23 14.00
CA THR A 48 6.53 -1.97 12.60
C THR A 48 5.06 -1.55 12.49
N LEU A 49 4.20 -2.13 13.34
CA LEU A 49 2.79 -1.77 13.42
C LEU A 49 2.64 -0.31 13.88
N TRP A 50 3.29 0.04 14.99
CA TRP A 50 3.22 1.37 15.58
C TRP A 50 3.77 2.45 14.65
N LEU A 51 4.86 2.18 13.94
CA LEU A 51 5.42 3.11 12.97
C LEU A 51 4.48 3.33 11.78
N THR A 52 3.84 2.27 11.29
CA THR A 52 2.88 2.39 10.17
C THR A 52 1.63 3.15 10.59
N VAL A 53 1.09 2.85 11.77
CA VAL A 53 -0.03 3.59 12.36
C VAL A 53 0.36 5.04 12.56
N GLY A 54 1.51 5.32 13.17
CA GLY A 54 2.01 6.67 13.43
C GLY A 54 2.17 7.50 12.16
N ALA A 55 2.70 6.91 11.08
CA ALA A 55 2.79 7.58 9.79
C ALA A 55 1.41 7.90 9.20
N ALA A 56 0.47 6.95 9.24
CA ALA A 56 -0.90 7.18 8.76
C ALA A 56 -1.64 8.22 9.61
N THR A 57 -1.45 8.19 10.93
CA THR A 57 -1.98 9.18 11.86
C THR A 57 -1.40 10.55 11.54
N ALA A 58 -0.10 10.69 11.32
CA ALA A 58 0.53 11.96 10.96
C ALA A 58 -0.04 12.56 9.65
N GLU A 59 -0.19 11.75 8.60
CA GLU A 59 -0.82 12.20 7.33
C GLU A 59 -2.27 12.66 7.57
N THR A 60 -3.03 11.91 8.37
CA THR A 60 -4.42 12.24 8.72
C THR A 60 -4.51 13.50 9.59
N THR A 61 -3.60 13.68 10.54
CA THR A 61 -3.53 14.87 11.40
C THR A 61 -3.24 16.11 10.59
N VAL A 62 -2.28 16.07 9.65
CA VAL A 62 -2.02 17.21 8.76
C VAL A 62 -3.27 17.55 7.95
N LEU A 63 -3.94 16.56 7.37
CA LEU A 63 -5.18 16.79 6.62
C LEU A 63 -6.27 17.43 7.50
N ALA A 64 -6.49 16.90 8.71
CA ALA A 64 -7.48 17.41 9.65
C ALA A 64 -7.18 18.86 10.09
N LEU A 65 -5.91 19.19 10.34
CA LEU A 65 -5.49 20.54 10.70
C LEU A 65 -5.85 21.57 9.62
N TYR A 66 -5.86 21.19 8.34
CA TYR A 66 -6.25 22.08 7.24
C TYR A 66 -7.76 22.13 6.97
N PHE A 67 -8.53 21.18 7.49
CA PHE A 67 -10.00 21.24 7.53
C PHE A 67 -10.56 21.91 8.78
N MET A 68 -9.70 22.28 9.74
CA MET A 68 -10.10 23.04 10.91
C MET A 68 -9.79 24.53 10.72
N PRO A 69 -10.69 25.44 11.13
CA PRO A 69 -10.45 26.88 11.09
C PRO A 69 -9.53 27.33 12.25
N LEU A 70 -8.35 26.70 12.36
CA LEU A 70 -7.33 27.03 13.34
C LEU A 70 -6.51 28.24 12.88
N HIS A 71 -5.89 28.92 13.83
CA HIS A 71 -5.03 30.04 13.53
C HIS A 71 -3.78 29.59 12.74
N ASN A 72 -3.45 30.32 11.67
CA ASN A 72 -2.50 29.91 10.64
C ASN A 72 -1.15 29.42 11.16
N TRP A 73 -0.57 30.12 12.13
CA TRP A 73 0.79 29.82 12.58
C TRP A 73 0.87 28.49 13.33
N TRP A 74 -0.12 28.17 14.17
CA TRP A 74 -0.16 26.89 14.90
C TRP A 74 -0.31 25.72 13.92
N ARG A 75 -1.20 25.86 12.94
CA ARG A 75 -1.39 24.85 11.89
C ARG A 75 -0.09 24.62 11.12
N ALA A 76 0.57 25.69 10.70
CA ALA A 76 1.81 25.61 9.94
C ALA A 76 2.95 25.00 10.77
N ALA A 77 3.09 25.40 12.04
CA ALA A 77 4.10 24.88 12.95
C ALA A 77 3.92 23.36 13.19
N LEU A 78 2.70 22.91 13.48
CA LEU A 78 2.40 21.50 13.70
C LEU A 78 2.61 20.67 12.43
N ALA A 79 2.10 21.13 11.28
CA ALA A 79 2.26 20.42 10.02
C ALA A 79 3.72 20.34 9.56
N SER A 80 4.47 21.43 9.71
CA SER A 80 5.90 21.46 9.40
C SER A 80 6.71 20.57 10.34
N GLY A 81 6.38 20.56 11.64
CA GLY A 81 7.00 19.67 12.62
C GLY A 81 6.79 18.19 12.30
N LEU A 82 5.57 17.80 11.93
CA LEU A 82 5.27 16.42 11.50
C LEU A 82 6.03 16.03 10.22
N LEU A 83 6.08 16.93 9.23
CA LEU A 83 6.85 16.72 8.00
C LEU A 83 8.35 16.60 8.27
N LEU A 84 8.89 17.44 9.16
CA LEU A 84 10.29 17.41 9.54
C LEU A 84 10.65 16.10 10.24
N LEU A 85 9.82 15.65 11.19
CA LEU A 85 9.99 14.36 11.85
C LEU A 85 10.01 13.21 10.85
N PHE A 86 9.13 13.24 9.86
CA PHE A 86 9.12 12.23 8.80
C PHE A 86 10.37 12.29 7.90
N ILE A 87 10.86 13.48 7.57
CA ILE A 87 12.11 13.65 6.81
C ILE A 87 13.31 13.10 7.60
N VAL A 88 13.42 13.44 8.89
CA VAL A 88 14.49 12.93 9.76
C VAL A 88 14.44 11.41 9.82
N TYR A 89 13.24 10.83 9.98
CA TYR A 89 13.04 9.39 9.95
C TYR A 89 13.53 8.76 8.63
N LEU A 90 13.17 9.34 7.47
CA LEU A 90 13.63 8.86 6.17
C LEU A 90 15.15 9.00 5.99
N LEU A 91 15.77 10.04 6.52
CA LEU A 91 17.21 10.25 6.46
C LEU A 91 17.97 9.22 7.32
N MET A 92 17.50 8.97 8.54
CA MET A 92 18.04 7.92 9.41
C MET A 92 17.96 6.56 8.71
N LYS A 93 16.83 6.27 8.07
CA LYS A 93 16.62 5.05 7.28
C LYS A 93 17.59 4.95 6.10
N ARG A 94 17.77 6.03 5.33
CA ARG A 94 18.69 6.06 4.18
C ARG A 94 20.15 5.82 4.59
N LYS A 95 20.57 6.34 5.75
CA LYS A 95 21.93 6.14 6.26
C LYS A 95 22.23 4.67 6.56
N ASN A 96 21.25 3.95 7.08
CA ASN A 96 21.42 2.55 7.49
C ASN A 96 21.33 1.58 6.31
N ASN A 97 20.60 1.92 5.23
CA ASN A 97 20.40 1.04 4.08
C ASN A 97 21.10 1.56 2.82
N LYS A 98 22.34 1.11 2.58
CA LYS A 98 23.10 1.46 1.36
C LYS A 98 22.58 0.79 0.08
N LYS A 99 21.65 -0.18 0.14
CA LYS A 99 21.34 -1.07 -1.00
C LYS A 99 19.88 -1.19 -1.43
N SER A 100 18.90 -0.56 -0.79
CA SER A 100 17.49 -0.68 -1.23
C SER A 100 16.76 0.66 -1.25
N SER A 101 16.35 1.08 -2.45
CA SER A 101 15.43 2.20 -2.69
C SER A 101 14.04 1.79 -2.22
N CYS A 102 13.68 2.19 -1.00
CA CYS A 102 12.37 1.92 -0.41
C CYS A 102 11.31 2.89 -0.99
N SER A 103 10.16 2.35 -1.41
CA SER A 103 9.07 3.06 -2.08
C SER A 103 7.96 3.35 -1.05
N CYS A 104 7.99 4.50 -0.37
CA CYS A 104 7.16 4.76 0.82
C CYS A 104 5.67 5.12 0.56
N ILE A 105 5.22 5.22 -0.70
CA ILE A 105 3.91 5.73 -1.15
C ILE A 105 3.42 4.88 -2.37
N GLY A 106 3.09 3.60 -2.16
CA GLY A 106 2.46 2.76 -3.20
C GLY A 106 3.28 2.52 -4.49
N GLN A 107 2.63 1.97 -5.52
CA GLN A 107 3.26 1.70 -6.83
C GLN A 107 3.25 2.89 -7.79
N VAL A 108 2.86 4.08 -7.34
CA VAL A 108 2.87 5.30 -8.17
C VAL A 108 4.32 5.80 -8.29
N GLY A 109 5.08 5.17 -9.19
CA GLY A 109 6.53 5.31 -9.29
C GLY A 109 7.04 6.75 -9.43
N PHE A 110 6.19 7.67 -9.92
CA PHE A 110 6.54 9.09 -10.04
C PHE A 110 6.54 9.83 -8.69
N LEU A 111 5.46 9.73 -7.91
CA LEU A 111 5.36 10.42 -6.60
C LEU A 111 6.31 9.83 -5.55
N ASN A 112 6.71 8.58 -5.73
CA ASN A 112 7.55 7.87 -4.79
C ASN A 112 9.05 8.00 -5.03
N ARG A 113 9.45 8.61 -6.15
CA ARG A 113 10.85 8.69 -6.54
C ARG A 113 11.68 9.57 -5.59
N TYR A 114 11.04 10.57 -4.96
CA TYR A 114 11.71 11.55 -4.10
C TYR A 114 10.87 11.96 -2.88
N PRO A 115 10.69 11.07 -1.88
CA PRO A 115 9.83 11.37 -0.72
C PRO A 115 10.36 12.52 0.14
N ILE A 116 11.69 12.68 0.23
CA ILE A 116 12.33 13.80 0.93
C ILE A 116 12.02 15.12 0.20
N THR A 117 12.26 15.18 -1.11
CA THR A 117 12.00 16.39 -1.91
C THR A 117 10.52 16.78 -1.85
N ARG A 118 9.61 15.81 -1.93
CA ARG A 118 8.16 16.05 -1.80
C ARG A 118 7.81 16.70 -0.47
N ASN A 119 8.26 16.12 0.64
CA ASN A 119 7.95 16.65 1.96
C ASN A 119 8.62 18.00 2.21
N LEU A 120 9.82 18.24 1.65
CA LEU A 120 10.48 19.54 1.68
C LEU A 120 9.69 20.60 0.90
N SER A 121 9.22 20.28 -0.32
CA SER A 121 8.39 21.19 -1.11
C SER A 121 7.07 21.53 -0.40
N LEU A 122 6.44 20.54 0.26
CA LEU A 122 5.25 20.76 1.07
C LEU A 122 5.54 21.70 2.24
N MET A 123 6.67 21.52 2.92
CA MET A 123 7.08 22.39 4.02
C MET A 123 7.26 23.84 3.54
N VAL A 124 7.89 24.06 2.39
CA VAL A 124 8.03 25.41 1.78
C VAL A 124 6.66 26.02 1.48
N ILE A 125 5.73 25.25 0.91
CA ILE A 125 4.35 25.71 0.64
C ILE A 125 3.63 26.11 1.92
N ILE A 126 3.75 25.30 2.98
CA ILE A 126 3.13 25.54 4.29
C ILE A 126 3.72 26.80 4.95
N ILE A 127 5.04 26.98 4.90
CA ILE A 127 5.70 28.17 5.43
C ILE A 127 5.27 29.42 4.65
N ALA A 128 5.21 29.33 3.32
CA ALA A 128 4.76 30.43 2.48
C ALA A 128 3.30 30.83 2.79
N GLU A 129 2.43 29.85 3.01
CA GLU A 129 1.05 30.08 3.44
C GLU A 129 0.98 30.77 4.81
N ALA A 130 1.84 30.39 5.76
CA ALA A 130 1.85 30.95 7.11
C ALA A 130 2.23 32.44 7.15
N ILE A 131 3.02 32.91 6.17
CA ILE A 131 3.42 34.32 6.03
C ILE A 131 2.28 35.16 5.43
N LEU A 132 1.35 34.54 4.69
CA LEU A 132 0.20 35.24 4.14
C LEU A 132 -0.79 35.61 5.24
N PRO A 133 -1.46 36.79 5.13
CA PRO A 133 -2.50 37.18 6.06
C PRO A 133 -3.58 36.11 6.06
N GLY A 134 -3.83 35.55 7.23
CA GLY A 134 -4.70 34.39 7.33
C GLY A 134 -6.13 34.70 6.93
N PRO A 135 -6.84 33.71 6.36
CA PRO A 135 -8.24 33.87 6.09
C PRO A 135 -8.95 34.18 7.40
N SER A 136 -9.47 35.41 7.52
CA SER A 136 -10.46 35.70 8.54
C SER A 136 -11.61 34.71 8.29
N PHE A 137 -12.08 34.05 9.36
CA PHE A 137 -13.08 33.00 9.25
C PHE A 137 -14.42 33.57 8.78
N GLN A 138 -14.54 33.77 7.46
CA GLN A 138 -15.77 34.13 6.79
C GLN A 138 -16.45 32.84 6.36
N ARG A 139 -17.43 32.41 7.16
CA ARG A 139 -18.20 31.16 6.93
C ARG A 139 -18.66 31.01 5.48
N GLY A 140 -19.06 32.12 4.85
CA GLY A 140 -19.55 32.17 3.47
C GLY A 140 -18.54 31.73 2.41
N VAL A 141 -17.23 31.89 2.64
CA VAL A 141 -16.18 31.45 1.71
C VAL A 141 -15.63 30.08 2.09
N TYR A 142 -15.55 29.81 3.40
CA TYR A 142 -14.98 28.58 3.94
C TYR A 142 -15.78 27.32 3.56
N ILE A 143 -17.11 27.36 3.68
CA ILE A 143 -17.97 26.20 3.39
C ILE A 143 -17.84 25.77 1.91
N PRO A 144 -18.02 26.68 0.91
CA PRO A 144 -17.80 26.34 -0.48
C PRO A 144 -16.39 25.77 -0.75
N TYR A 145 -15.36 26.35 -0.14
CA TYR A 145 -13.98 25.85 -0.26
C TYR A 145 -13.84 24.39 0.20
N VAL A 146 -14.36 24.05 1.37
CA VAL A 146 -14.33 22.68 1.89
C VAL A 146 -15.12 21.74 0.98
N CYS A 147 -16.32 22.14 0.57
CA CYS A 147 -17.16 21.34 -0.34
C CYS A 147 -16.47 21.06 -1.68
N ILE A 148 -15.86 22.07 -2.30
CA ILE A 148 -15.12 21.93 -3.56
C ILE A 148 -13.95 20.98 -3.38
N THR A 149 -13.20 21.13 -2.29
CA THR A 149 -12.04 20.28 -2.01
C THR A 149 -12.44 18.81 -1.82
N ILE A 150 -13.52 18.55 -1.07
CA ILE A 150 -14.08 17.21 -0.91
C ILE A 150 -14.58 16.66 -2.25
N ALA A 151 -15.26 17.47 -3.07
CA ALA A 151 -15.74 17.05 -4.38
C ALA A 151 -14.59 16.64 -5.31
N ILE A 152 -13.49 17.39 -5.33
CA ILE A 152 -12.28 17.04 -6.11
C ILE A 152 -11.69 15.72 -5.63
N LEU A 153 -11.57 15.52 -4.31
CA LEU A 153 -11.05 14.28 -3.73
C LEU A 153 -11.94 13.06 -4.06
N LEU A 154 -13.26 13.23 -4.01
CA LEU A 154 -14.21 12.18 -4.39
C LEU A 154 -14.13 11.86 -5.89
N LEU A 155 -14.06 12.87 -6.75
CA LEU A 155 -13.89 12.69 -8.19
C LEU A 155 -12.57 11.96 -8.50
N PHE A 156 -11.49 12.31 -7.80
CA PHE A 156 -10.22 11.61 -7.92
C PHE A 156 -10.36 10.12 -7.53
N ALA A 157 -10.97 9.83 -6.38
CA ALA A 157 -11.20 8.46 -5.92
C ALA A 157 -12.05 7.64 -6.92
N LEU A 158 -13.14 8.23 -7.42
CA LEU A 158 -14.03 7.58 -8.38
C LEU A 158 -13.37 7.36 -9.75
N ARG A 159 -12.54 8.30 -10.22
CA ARG A 159 -11.98 8.26 -11.57
C ARG A 159 -10.73 7.38 -11.68
N PHE A 160 -9.88 7.40 -10.66
CA PHE A 160 -8.58 6.75 -10.71
C PHE A 160 -8.54 5.46 -9.89
N VAL A 161 -9.19 5.44 -8.73
CA VAL A 161 -9.04 4.31 -7.81
C VAL A 161 -10.11 3.24 -8.04
N MET A 162 -11.37 3.62 -8.18
CA MET A 162 -12.47 2.66 -8.36
C MET A 162 -12.31 1.76 -9.60
N PRO A 163 -11.87 2.24 -10.77
CA PRO A 163 -11.67 1.38 -11.94
C PRO A 163 -10.56 0.34 -11.71
N GLN A 164 -9.50 0.73 -11.01
CA GLN A 164 -8.39 -0.19 -10.67
C GLN A 164 -8.89 -1.31 -9.76
N LEU A 165 -9.65 -0.97 -8.70
CA LEU A 165 -10.26 -1.96 -7.81
C LEU A 165 -11.23 -2.91 -8.54
N LYS A 166 -12.03 -2.37 -9.48
CA LYS A 166 -12.92 -3.20 -10.30
C LYS A 166 -12.12 -4.16 -11.19
N LYS A 167 -11.06 -3.67 -11.84
CA LYS A 167 -10.19 -4.48 -12.70
C LYS A 167 -9.52 -5.61 -11.90
N ASP A 168 -9.00 -5.30 -10.72
CA ASP A 168 -8.33 -6.29 -9.87
C ASP A 168 -9.31 -7.36 -9.34
N ARG A 169 -10.54 -6.97 -8.99
CA ARG A 169 -11.61 -7.90 -8.61
C ARG A 169 -12.04 -8.81 -9.77
N LEU A 170 -12.20 -8.24 -10.96
CA LEU A 170 -12.56 -9.02 -12.16
C LEU A 170 -11.45 -10.00 -12.54
N LYS A 171 -10.17 -9.58 -12.50
CA LYS A 171 -9.03 -10.47 -12.74
C LYS A 171 -9.06 -11.66 -11.77
N LEU A 172 -9.25 -11.39 -10.48
CA LEU A 172 -9.35 -12.43 -9.46
C LEU A 172 -10.52 -13.38 -9.66
N GLN A 173 -11.68 -12.85 -10.03
CA GLN A 173 -12.86 -13.67 -10.28
C GLN A 173 -12.62 -14.62 -11.45
N GLN A 174 -12.06 -14.13 -12.56
CA GLN A 174 -11.72 -14.95 -13.73
C GLN A 174 -10.70 -16.05 -13.38
N ILE A 175 -9.71 -15.73 -12.56
CA ILE A 175 -8.68 -16.70 -12.12
C ILE A 175 -9.30 -17.78 -11.23
N ARG A 176 -10.21 -17.42 -10.34
CA ARG A 176 -10.91 -18.38 -9.46
C ARG A 176 -11.86 -19.28 -10.25
N GLU A 177 -12.58 -18.71 -11.21
CA GLU A 177 -13.44 -19.47 -12.12
C GLU A 177 -12.63 -20.47 -12.95
N ALA A 178 -11.44 -20.07 -13.43
CA ALA A 178 -10.53 -20.95 -14.17
C ALA A 178 -9.92 -22.07 -13.30
N ALA A 179 -9.62 -21.79 -12.02
CA ALA A 179 -9.09 -22.78 -11.09
C ALA A 179 -10.16 -23.79 -10.61
N GLY A 180 -11.44 -23.44 -10.71
CA GLY A 180 -12.57 -24.29 -10.33
C GLY A 180 -13.04 -24.10 -8.88
N ALA A 181 -14.19 -24.72 -8.55
CA ALA A 181 -14.92 -24.48 -7.30
C ALA A 181 -14.11 -24.81 -6.02
N ALA A 182 -13.19 -25.78 -6.09
CA ALA A 182 -12.28 -26.13 -4.99
C ALA A 182 -11.38 -24.96 -4.55
N TYR A 183 -11.17 -23.96 -5.43
CA TYR A 183 -10.30 -22.82 -5.22
C TYR A 183 -11.06 -21.48 -5.11
N ALA A 184 -12.38 -21.51 -4.91
CA ALA A 184 -13.21 -20.29 -4.83
C ALA A 184 -12.72 -19.28 -3.76
N ASN A 185 -12.17 -19.80 -2.66
CA ASN A 185 -11.61 -19.03 -1.55
C ASN A 185 -10.09 -19.13 -1.44
N ALA A 186 -9.42 -19.77 -2.40
CA ALA A 186 -7.98 -19.94 -2.37
C ALA A 186 -7.26 -18.59 -2.49
N ALA A 187 -6.12 -18.49 -1.81
CA ALA A 187 -5.23 -17.35 -2.00
C ALA A 187 -4.60 -17.40 -3.38
N TYR A 188 -4.45 -16.25 -4.04
CA TYR A 188 -3.89 -16.16 -5.39
C TYR A 188 -2.50 -15.53 -5.38
N MET A 189 -1.49 -16.23 -5.89
CA MET A 189 -0.09 -15.83 -5.87
C MET A 189 0.51 -15.70 -7.25
N GLU A 190 1.09 -14.54 -7.58
CA GLU A 190 1.93 -14.37 -8.78
C GLU A 190 3.39 -14.60 -8.38
N LEU A 191 4.12 -15.41 -9.15
CA LEU A 191 5.52 -15.74 -8.88
C LEU A 191 6.35 -15.66 -10.15
N ASP A 192 7.56 -15.12 -10.03
CA ASP A 192 8.58 -15.18 -11.06
C ASP A 192 9.67 -16.16 -10.63
N TYR A 193 9.88 -17.24 -11.38
CA TYR A 193 10.89 -18.25 -11.04
C TYR A 193 12.33 -17.73 -11.11
N SER A 194 12.56 -16.61 -11.79
CA SER A 194 13.87 -15.95 -11.89
C SER A 194 14.15 -15.00 -10.72
N SER A 195 13.17 -14.77 -9.86
CA SER A 195 13.27 -13.82 -8.77
C SER A 195 14.16 -14.32 -7.61
N ALA A 196 14.89 -13.39 -6.99
CA ALA A 196 15.59 -13.66 -5.73
C ALA A 196 14.55 -13.99 -4.64
N GLY A 197 14.75 -15.09 -3.89
CA GLY A 197 13.79 -15.56 -2.89
C GLY A 197 12.85 -16.67 -3.39
N PHE A 198 12.90 -17.06 -4.67
CA PHE A 198 12.01 -18.09 -5.20
C PHE A 198 12.24 -19.47 -4.57
N ASN A 199 13.49 -19.81 -4.23
CA ASN A 199 13.80 -21.11 -3.63
C ASN A 199 13.15 -21.26 -2.25
N GLU A 200 13.19 -20.21 -1.44
CA GLU A 200 12.59 -20.13 -0.11
C GLU A 200 11.06 -20.20 -0.20
N ILE A 201 10.46 -19.52 -1.17
CA ILE A 201 9.01 -19.63 -1.46
C ILE A 201 8.68 -21.06 -1.89
N ASN A 202 9.50 -21.66 -2.76
CA ASN A 202 9.28 -23.01 -3.24
C ASN A 202 9.34 -24.04 -2.11
N GLU A 203 10.29 -23.92 -1.18
CA GLU A 203 10.37 -24.76 0.02
C GLU A 203 9.15 -24.55 0.92
N TRP A 204 8.73 -23.30 1.13
CA TRP A 204 7.54 -22.99 1.91
C TRP A 204 6.29 -23.64 1.30
N LEU A 205 6.07 -23.52 -0.01
CA LEU A 205 4.94 -24.14 -0.73
C LEU A 205 4.90 -25.67 -0.64
N THR A 206 6.02 -26.33 -0.32
CA THR A 206 6.05 -27.79 -0.09
C THR A 206 5.68 -28.21 1.33
N GLN A 207 5.53 -27.26 2.26
CA GLN A 207 5.19 -27.58 3.64
C GLN A 207 3.76 -28.18 3.73
N PRO A 208 3.59 -29.29 4.46
CA PRO A 208 2.27 -29.87 4.66
C PRO A 208 1.38 -28.96 5.52
N GLY A 209 0.09 -28.95 5.24
CA GLY A 209 -0.91 -28.16 5.99
C GLY A 209 -1.11 -26.73 5.50
N LEU A 210 -0.43 -26.32 4.41
CA LEU A 210 -0.74 -25.05 3.76
C LEU A 210 -2.11 -25.11 3.08
N PRO A 211 -2.91 -24.01 3.15
CA PRO A 211 -4.17 -23.93 2.44
C PRO A 211 -3.95 -23.99 0.92
N PRO A 212 -4.93 -24.48 0.14
CA PRO A 212 -4.83 -24.48 -1.31
C PRO A 212 -4.70 -23.06 -1.84
N MET A 213 -3.82 -22.87 -2.82
CA MET A 213 -3.50 -21.59 -3.44
C MET A 213 -3.55 -21.72 -4.94
N ILE A 214 -3.92 -20.63 -5.61
CA ILE A 214 -3.81 -20.47 -7.05
C ILE A 214 -2.49 -19.77 -7.32
N ILE A 215 -1.60 -20.36 -8.10
CA ILE A 215 -0.25 -19.84 -8.34
C ILE A 215 -0.09 -19.53 -9.84
N GLU A 216 -0.01 -18.26 -10.18
CA GLU A 216 0.38 -17.79 -11.50
C GLU A 216 1.91 -17.71 -11.58
N LEU A 217 2.53 -18.70 -12.21
CA LEU A 217 3.98 -18.82 -12.28
C LEU A 217 4.49 -18.33 -13.64
N HIS A 218 5.26 -17.25 -13.64
CA HIS A 218 5.93 -16.67 -14.80
C HIS A 218 7.14 -17.51 -15.19
N ALA A 219 6.93 -18.76 -15.60
CA ALA A 219 7.97 -19.68 -16.00
C ALA A 219 7.60 -20.42 -17.30
N PRO A 220 8.58 -21.03 -17.99
CA PRO A 220 8.29 -21.94 -19.09
C PRO A 220 7.30 -23.04 -18.67
N SER A 221 6.44 -23.47 -19.59
CA SER A 221 5.39 -24.47 -19.31
C SER A 221 5.91 -25.77 -18.69
N TRP A 222 7.08 -26.25 -19.12
CA TRP A 222 7.72 -27.44 -18.55
C TRP A 222 8.06 -27.27 -17.06
N TYR A 223 8.43 -26.05 -16.64
CA TYR A 223 8.77 -25.75 -15.26
C TYR A 223 7.51 -25.73 -14.40
N VAL A 224 6.43 -25.12 -14.90
CA VAL A 224 5.14 -25.10 -14.23
C VAL A 224 4.58 -26.52 -14.05
N GLU A 225 4.69 -27.37 -15.06
CA GLU A 225 4.23 -28.75 -14.98
C GLU A 225 5.04 -29.57 -13.96
N ASN A 226 6.35 -29.33 -13.87
CA ASN A 226 7.17 -29.93 -12.80
C ASN A 226 6.72 -29.43 -11.42
N LYS A 227 6.43 -28.13 -11.28
CA LYS A 227 5.95 -27.56 -10.01
C LYS A 227 4.57 -28.06 -9.60
N ARG A 228 3.66 -28.33 -10.53
CA ARG A 228 2.36 -28.97 -10.22
C ARG A 228 2.51 -30.32 -9.54
N LYS A 229 3.53 -31.10 -9.93
CA LYS A 229 3.84 -32.39 -9.30
C LYS A 229 4.39 -32.22 -7.88
N ILE A 230 5.17 -31.17 -7.66
CA ILE A 230 5.80 -30.86 -6.37
C ILE A 230 4.82 -30.18 -5.40
N TRP A 231 3.84 -29.43 -5.92
CA TRP A 231 2.85 -28.68 -5.17
C TRP A 231 1.44 -29.23 -5.37
N PRO A 232 1.16 -30.49 -5.00
CA PRO A 232 -0.10 -31.16 -5.34
C PRO A 232 -1.34 -30.47 -4.73
N GLN A 233 -1.19 -29.76 -3.61
CA GLN A 233 -2.27 -29.00 -2.97
C GLN A 233 -2.54 -27.63 -3.61
N HIS A 234 -1.79 -27.21 -4.63
CA HIS A 234 -1.88 -25.88 -5.23
C HIS A 234 -2.23 -25.95 -6.72
N HIS A 235 -3.02 -24.98 -7.19
CA HIS A 235 -3.34 -24.84 -8.60
C HIS A 235 -2.35 -23.90 -9.29
N ALA A 236 -1.23 -24.44 -9.79
CA ALA A 236 -0.25 -23.65 -10.54
C ALA A 236 -0.62 -23.56 -12.04
N TYR A 237 -0.47 -22.40 -12.67
CA TYR A 237 -0.60 -22.26 -14.12
C TYR A 237 0.44 -21.29 -14.70
N ALA A 238 0.76 -21.48 -15.98
CA ALA A 238 1.72 -20.67 -16.71
C ALA A 238 1.02 -19.46 -17.33
N ILE A 239 1.70 -18.30 -17.34
CA ILE A 239 1.26 -17.19 -18.19
C ILE A 239 1.70 -17.47 -19.63
N PRO A 240 0.77 -17.53 -20.60
CA PRO A 240 1.14 -17.76 -21.99
C PRO A 240 1.94 -16.57 -22.55
N ASN A 241 3.28 -16.69 -22.57
CA ASN A 241 4.28 -15.91 -23.32
C ASN A 241 4.06 -14.40 -23.54
N GLY A 242 3.26 -13.74 -22.70
CA GLY A 242 3.00 -12.32 -22.79
C GLY A 242 4.17 -11.57 -22.21
N THR A 243 5.10 -11.13 -23.08
CA THR A 243 6.19 -10.17 -22.82
C THR A 243 6.66 -10.17 -21.36
N GLN A 244 7.71 -10.92 -21.06
CA GLN A 244 8.46 -10.80 -19.80
C GLN A 244 8.78 -9.32 -19.55
N LYS A 245 7.88 -8.62 -18.85
CA LYS A 245 8.24 -7.37 -18.19
C LYS A 245 9.07 -7.83 -17.02
N GLN A 246 10.37 -7.74 -17.18
CA GLN A 246 11.37 -7.99 -16.16
C GLN A 246 11.02 -7.10 -14.96
N THR A 247 10.19 -7.61 -14.05
CA THR A 247 9.90 -6.92 -12.79
C THR A 247 11.12 -7.13 -11.91
N SER A 248 11.58 -6.05 -11.29
CA SER A 248 12.85 -5.99 -10.55
C SER A 248 12.83 -6.76 -9.21
N GLY A 249 12.07 -7.85 -9.09
CA GLY A 249 11.95 -8.68 -7.89
C GLY A 249 10.70 -9.59 -7.89
N PRO A 250 10.63 -10.54 -6.93
CA PRO A 250 9.47 -11.42 -6.76
C PRO A 250 8.24 -10.57 -6.43
N MET A 251 7.24 -10.61 -7.29
CA MET A 251 6.01 -9.86 -7.07
C MET A 251 4.94 -10.79 -6.53
N LEU A 252 4.87 -10.91 -5.21
CA LEU A 252 3.85 -11.69 -4.55
C LEU A 252 2.53 -10.93 -4.56
N LEU A 253 1.57 -11.42 -5.34
CA LEU A 253 0.16 -11.10 -5.13
C LEU A 253 -0.44 -12.09 -4.11
N TRP A 254 -1.40 -11.68 -3.30
CA TRP A 254 -2.20 -12.60 -2.47
C TRP A 254 -3.54 -11.99 -2.15
N THR A 255 -4.56 -12.82 -1.94
CA THR A 255 -5.86 -12.33 -1.47
C THR A 255 -5.95 -12.43 0.04
N THR A 256 -6.40 -11.35 0.67
CA THR A 256 -6.82 -11.41 2.08
C THR A 256 -8.11 -12.22 2.22
N GLU A 257 -8.45 -12.60 3.45
CA GLU A 257 -9.75 -13.21 3.81
C GLU A 257 -10.96 -12.42 3.28
N ARG A 258 -10.82 -11.09 3.12
CA ARG A 258 -11.86 -10.21 2.58
C ARG A 258 -11.87 -10.17 1.04
N GLY A 259 -11.14 -11.05 0.37
CA GLY A 259 -11.02 -11.11 -1.09
C GLY A 259 -10.28 -9.91 -1.70
N LYS A 260 -9.61 -9.07 -0.90
CA LYS A 260 -8.79 -7.98 -1.43
C LYS A 260 -7.48 -8.52 -1.96
N LEU A 261 -7.17 -8.22 -3.21
CA LEU A 261 -5.87 -8.44 -3.82
C LEU A 261 -4.84 -7.52 -3.16
N ARG A 262 -3.74 -8.09 -2.70
CA ARG A 262 -2.58 -7.38 -2.18
C ARG A 262 -1.38 -7.74 -2.99
N LYS A 263 -0.43 -6.82 -3.04
CA LYS A 263 0.78 -6.93 -3.85
C LYS A 263 1.97 -6.50 -3.03
N THR A 264 3.03 -7.30 -3.03
CA THR A 264 4.32 -6.94 -2.45
C THR A 264 5.45 -7.37 -3.37
N THR A 265 6.51 -6.58 -3.39
CA THR A 265 7.78 -6.93 -4.03
C THR A 265 8.76 -7.57 -3.04
N GLU A 266 8.36 -7.68 -1.77
CA GLU A 266 9.20 -8.18 -0.67
C GLU A 266 8.66 -9.54 -0.20
N ALA A 267 8.78 -10.54 -1.07
CA ALA A 267 8.28 -11.89 -0.79
C ALA A 267 8.95 -12.52 0.45
N GLU A 268 10.26 -12.30 0.64
CA GLU A 268 10.99 -12.83 1.79
C GLU A 268 10.48 -12.24 3.12
N ALA A 269 10.30 -10.92 3.19
CA ALA A 269 9.76 -10.25 4.38
C ALA A 269 8.32 -10.71 4.67
N PHE A 270 7.54 -10.97 3.62
CA PHE A 270 6.19 -11.53 3.75
C PHE A 270 6.23 -12.94 4.36
N LEU A 271 7.06 -13.83 3.84
CA LEU A 271 7.21 -15.18 4.36
C LEU A 271 7.69 -15.17 5.82
N LYS A 272 8.70 -14.34 6.14
CA LYS A 272 9.17 -14.14 7.52
C LYS A 272 8.02 -13.70 8.42
N LEU A 273 7.17 -12.77 7.98
CA LEU A 273 6.01 -12.33 8.75
C LEU A 273 4.98 -13.44 8.98
N CYS A 274 4.67 -14.24 7.95
CA CYS A 274 3.76 -15.38 8.06
C CYS A 274 4.31 -16.45 9.01
N ILE A 275 5.60 -16.80 8.87
CA ILE A 275 6.29 -17.78 9.71
C ILE A 275 6.38 -17.28 11.18
N LEU A 276 6.82 -16.04 11.40
CA LEU A 276 7.06 -15.50 12.75
C LEU A 276 5.80 -15.27 13.56
N ARG A 277 4.66 -15.03 12.90
CA ARG A 277 3.39 -14.93 13.61
C ARG A 277 2.87 -16.30 14.10
N GLY A 278 3.50 -17.40 13.71
CA GLY A 278 2.91 -18.72 13.90
C GLY A 278 1.56 -18.83 13.20
N GLU A 279 1.27 -17.92 12.26
CA GLU A 279 0.14 -17.95 11.34
C GLU A 279 0.41 -19.10 10.34
N ARG A 280 0.42 -20.36 10.83
CA ARG A 280 -0.13 -21.48 10.05
C ARG A 280 -1.56 -21.14 9.64
N ASP A 281 -2.17 -20.32 10.48
CA ASP A 281 -3.37 -19.54 10.32
C ASP A 281 -3.16 -18.31 9.42
N LEU A 282 -2.88 -18.54 8.13
CA LEU A 282 -3.76 -17.94 7.11
C LEU A 282 -5.14 -18.64 7.23
N HIS A 283 -5.70 -18.71 8.43
CA HIS A 283 -7.00 -19.28 8.72
C HIS A 283 -7.98 -18.18 8.39
N VAL A 284 -8.46 -18.26 7.16
CA VAL A 284 -9.89 -18.35 6.90
C VAL A 284 -10.57 -19.04 8.10
N GLN A 285 -11.01 -18.28 9.10
CA GLN A 285 -12.04 -18.76 10.01
C GLN A 285 -13.28 -18.94 9.15
N PHE A 286 -13.52 -20.17 8.70
CA PHE A 286 -14.84 -20.57 8.23
C PHE A 286 -15.77 -20.53 9.44
N LYS A 287 -16.42 -19.39 9.62
CA LYS A 287 -17.56 -19.30 10.53
C LYS A 287 -18.74 -20.00 9.86
N GLY A 288 -18.90 -21.29 10.18
CA GLY A 288 -20.18 -22.00 10.22
C GLY A 288 -20.67 -22.65 8.92
N SER A 289 -20.38 -23.94 8.78
CA SER A 289 -21.40 -24.91 8.36
C SER A 289 -21.24 -26.17 9.22
N SER A 290 -21.78 -26.11 10.44
CA SER A 290 -22.28 -27.32 11.10
C SER A 290 -23.60 -27.66 10.40
N ILE A 291 -23.54 -28.55 9.41
CA ILE A 291 -24.71 -29.34 9.07
C ILE A 291 -24.60 -30.54 10.00
N ASP A 292 -25.37 -30.48 11.09
CA ASP A 292 -25.57 -31.61 11.97
C ASP A 292 -26.19 -32.76 11.15
N SER A 293 -25.58 -33.93 11.31
CA SER A 293 -26.11 -35.25 10.95
C SER A 293 -27.32 -35.61 11.81
#